data_AF-A0A6N9SJZ8-F1
#
_entry.id   AF-A0A6N9SJZ8-F1
#
_cell.length_a   1.000
_cell.length_b   1.000
_cell.length_c   1.000
_cell.angle_alpha   90.00
_cell.angle_beta   90.00
_cell.angle_gamma   90.00
#
_symmetry.space_group_name_H-M   'P 1'
#
loop_
_entity.id
_entity.type
_entity.pdbx_description
1 polymer ?
#
loop_
_entity_poly.entity_id
_entity_poly.type
_entity_poly.pdbx_seq_one_letter_code
_entity_poly.pdbx_strand_id
1 'polypeptide(L)' 'MQLEKMITEGSNAASAEIDRVSTLEMCRIINDEDKTVPLAVERVLPDIAAAIDVIHTQVSGGGRL' A
#
# COMPACT_ATOMS: atom_id res chain seq x y z
N MET A 1 8.41 19.52 9.54
CA MET A 1 7.70 18.22 9.51
C MET A 1 8.45 17.25 10.42
N GLN A 2 7.76 16.43 11.21
CA GLN A 2 8.37 15.43 12.08
C GLN A 2 8.30 14.07 11.39
N LEU A 3 9.42 13.62 10.81
CA LEU A 3 9.53 12.35 10.06
C LEU A 3 9.14 11.14 10.91
N GLU A 4 9.48 11.17 12.20
CA GLU A 4 9.20 10.10 13.17
C GLU A 4 7.71 9.77 13.37
N LYS A 5 6.81 10.66 12.92
CA LYS A 5 5.35 10.45 13.00
C LYS A 5 4.76 9.84 11.73
N MET A 6 5.55 9.70 10.66
CA MET A 6 5.08 9.13 9.40
C MET A 6 5.17 7.62 9.45
N ILE A 7 4.06 6.94 9.20
CA ILE A 7 4.00 5.47 9.15
C ILE A 7 4.98 4.92 8.11
N THR A 8 5.17 5.63 6.99
CA THR A 8 6.09 5.24 5.91
C THR A 8 7.56 5.25 6.30
N GLU A 9 7.92 6.01 7.35
CA GLU A 9 9.28 6.07 7.89
C GLU A 9 9.45 5.18 9.13
N GLY A 10 8.38 4.48 9.54
CA GLY A 10 8.39 3.57 10.68
C GLY A 10 9.11 2.26 10.36
N SER A 11 9.83 1.70 11.35
CA SER A 11 10.43 0.37 11.24
C SER A 11 9.38 -0.73 11.41
N ASN A 12 9.43 -1.77 10.58
CA ASN A 12 8.64 -2.98 10.77
C ASN A 12 9.38 -3.97 11.69
N ALA A 13 8.76 -4.32 12.82
CA ALA A 13 9.33 -5.28 13.77
C ALA A 13 9.53 -6.69 13.17
N ALA A 14 8.69 -7.09 12.21
CA ALA A 14 8.81 -8.39 11.54
C ALA A 14 10.07 -8.51 10.68
N SER A 15 10.64 -7.38 10.22
CA SER A 15 11.86 -7.34 9.42
C SER A 15 13.08 -6.83 10.18
N ALA A 16 13.03 -6.73 11.52
CA ALA A 16 14.11 -6.18 12.33
C ALA A 16 15.48 -6.88 12.14
N GLU A 17 15.47 -8.18 11.85
CA GLU A 17 16.67 -9.01 11.64
C GLU A 17 16.69 -9.64 10.23
N ILE A 18 16.04 -9.00 9.25
CA ILE A 18 15.87 -9.54 7.88
C ILE A 18 17.20 -9.84 7.17
N ASP A 19 18.28 -9.15 7.56
CA ASP A 19 19.64 -9.34 7.05
C ASP A 19 20.33 -10.60 7.59
N ARG A 20 19.77 -11.24 8.63
CA ARG A 20 20.35 -12.41 9.31
C ARG A 20 19.60 -13.71 9.06
N VAL A 21 18.45 -13.67 8.40
CA VAL A 21 17.65 -14.86 8.11
C VAL A 21 18.06 -15.53 6.79
N SER A 22 17.60 -16.77 6.57
CA SER A 22 17.77 -17.42 5.26
C SER A 22 17.00 -16.68 4.17
N THR A 23 17.40 -16.85 2.91
CA THR A 23 16.69 -16.25 1.76
C THR A 23 15.21 -16.65 1.70
N LEU A 24 14.88 -17.91 2.01
CA LEU A 24 13.48 -18.36 2.03
C LEU A 24 12.66 -17.62 3.09
N GLU A 25 13.25 -17.38 4.26
CA GLU A 25 12.59 -16.68 5.35
C GLU A 25 12.44 -15.19 5.05
N MET A 26 13.46 -14.57 4.45
CA MET A 26 13.36 -13.20 3.93
C MET A 26 12.20 -13.06 2.93
N CYS A 27 12.08 -14.00 1.98
CA CYS A 27 10.96 -14.00 1.04
C CYS A 27 9.59 -14.17 1.72
N ARG A 28 9.51 -14.96 2.81
CA ARG A 28 8.28 -15.10 3.59
C ARG A 28 7.88 -13.81 4.29
N ILE A 29 8.83 -13.16 4.96
CA ILE A 29 8.60 -11.87 5.63
C ILE A 29 8.05 -10.84 4.63
N ILE A 30 8.67 -10.72 3.45
CA ILE A 30 8.21 -9.82 2.39
C ILE A 30 6.79 -10.18 1.93
N ASN A 31 6.57 -11.45 1.61
CA ASN A 31 5.27 -11.92 1.10
C ASN A 31 4.15 -11.79 2.16
N ASP A 32 4.45 -11.90 3.44
CA ASP A 32 3.47 -11.70 4.51
C ASP A 32 3.04 -10.23 4.62
N GLU A 33 3.96 -9.28 4.40
CA GLU A 33 3.61 -7.86 4.29
C GLU A 33 2.82 -7.55 3.01
N ASP A 34 3.18 -8.15 1.87
CA ASP A 34 2.47 -7.96 0.59
C ASP A 34 0.99 -8.37 0.69
N LYS A 35 0.67 -9.41 1.47
CA LYS A 35 -0.72 -9.83 1.73
C LYS A 35 -1.57 -8.76 2.40
N THR A 36 -0.96 -7.81 3.10
CA THR A 36 -1.68 -6.73 3.77
C THR A 36 -2.17 -5.66 2.79
N VAL A 37 -1.53 -5.55 1.62
CA VAL A 37 -1.84 -4.51 0.62
C VAL A 37 -3.26 -4.67 0.07
N PRO A 38 -3.70 -5.86 -0.40
CA PRO A 38 -5.08 -6.04 -0.83
C PRO A 38 -6.12 -5.68 0.23
N LEU A 39 -5.85 -6.02 1.50
CA LEU A 39 -6.76 -5.69 2.62
C LEU A 39 -6.81 -4.17 2.88
N ALA A 40 -5.69 -3.48 2.70
CA ALA A 40 -5.66 -2.02 2.79
C ALA A 40 -6.46 -1.36 1.66
N VAL A 41 -6.34 -1.88 0.44
CA VAL A 41 -7.12 -1.43 -0.74
C VAL A 41 -8.61 -1.70 -0.53
N GLU A 42 -8.97 -2.88 -0.02
CA GLU A 42 -10.37 -3.26 0.26
C GLU A 42 -11.08 -2.23 1.14
N ARG A 43 -10.41 -1.76 2.20
CA ARG A 43 -10.97 -0.78 3.14
C ARG A 43 -11.30 0.57 2.50
N VAL A 44 -10.68 0.92 1.38
CA VAL A 44 -10.84 2.21 0.70
C VAL A 44 -11.56 2.09 -0.65
N LEU A 45 -12.16 0.93 -0.95
CA LEU A 45 -12.94 0.73 -2.17
C LEU A 45 -14.05 1.79 -2.39
N PRO A 46 -14.77 2.29 -1.36
CA PRO A 46 -15.75 3.37 -1.57
C PRO A 46 -15.13 4.65 -2.12
N ASP A 47 -13.95 5.03 -1.63
CA ASP A 47 -13.24 6.23 -2.10
C ASP A 47 -12.67 6.03 -3.50
N ILE A 48 -12.14 4.83 -3.79
CA ILE A 48 -11.69 4.45 -5.13
C ILE A 48 -12.87 4.53 -6.12
N ALA A 49 -14.04 3.98 -5.77
CA ALA A 49 -15.23 4.04 -6.61
C ALA A 49 -15.68 5.49 -6.86
N ALA A 50 -15.74 6.32 -5.82
CA ALA A 50 -16.10 7.73 -5.96
C ALA A 50 -15.11 8.49 -6.87
N ALA A 51 -13.80 8.21 -6.75
CA ALA A 51 -12.79 8.79 -7.63
C ALA A 51 -13.01 8.36 -9.09
N ILE A 52 -13.28 7.06 -9.33
CA ILE A 52 -13.57 6.53 -10.66
C ILE A 52 -14.79 7.22 -11.27
N ASP A 53 -15.88 7.42 -10.53
CA ASP A 53 -17.11 8.05 -11.04
C ASP A 53 -16.87 9.50 -11.50
N VAL A 54 -16.08 10.25 -10.72
CA VAL A 54 -15.68 11.62 -11.06
C VAL A 54 -14.80 11.62 -12.32
N ILE A 55 -13.79 10.75 -12.36
CA ILE A 55 -12.86 10.61 -13.49
C ILE A 55 -13.62 10.23 -14.76
N HIS A 56 -14.51 9.24 -14.68
CA HIS A 56 -15.31 8.77 -15.80
C HIS A 56 -16.13 9.90 -16.41
N THR A 57 -16.75 10.74 -15.57
CA THR A 57 -17.52 11.90 -16.05
C THR A 57 -16.64 12.87 -16.86
N GLN A 58 -15.42 13.14 -16.39
CA GLN A 58 -14.49 14.05 -17.09
C GLN A 58 -13.96 13.45 -18.38
N VAL A 59 -13.52 12.19 -18.36
CA VAL A 59 -12.95 11.50 -19.52
C VAL A 59 -14.01 11.28 -20.61
N SER A 60 -15.23 10.87 -20.24
CA SER A 60 -16.33 10.69 -21.20
C SER A 60 -16.77 12.00 -21.86
N GLY A 61 -16.49 13.15 -21.24
CA GLY A 61 -16.68 14.47 -21.83
C GLY A 61 -15.56 14.91 -22.79
N GLY A 62 -14.58 14.06 -23.09
CA GLY A 62 -13.40 14.39 -23.89
C GLY A 62 -12.27 15.06 -23.09
N GLY A 63 -12.36 15.03 -21.76
CA GLY A 63 -11.30 15.46 -20.85
C GLY A 63 -10.14 14.46 -20.75
N ARG A 64 -9.26 14.65 -19.77
CA ARG A 64 -8.11 13.77 -19.48
C ARG A 64 -8.09 13.41 -17.99
N LEU A 65 -7.40 12.32 -17.67
CA LEU A 65 -7.01 11.97 -16.30
C LEU A 65 -5.67 12.62 -15.96
#